data_AF-A0A9E2TQK8-F1
#
_entry.id   AF-A0A9E2TQK8-F1
#
_cell.length_a   1.000
_cell.length_b   1.000
_cell.length_c   1.000
_cell.angle_alpha   90.00
_cell.angle_beta   90.00
_cell.angle_gamma   90.00
#
_symmetry.space_group_name_H-M   'P 1'
#
loop_
_entity.id
_entity.type
_entity.pdbx_description
1 polymer ?
#
loop_
_entity_poly.entity_id
_entity_poly.type
_entity_poly.pdbx_seq_one_letter_code
_entity_poly.pdbx_strand_id
1 'polypeptide(L)'
;MWTTESLWFEIALVSIVYALGNILMGHFEERTPRIRRVGKYFLTLIIICGISVLFGQIVALICLSALIFPMIFIHGYYLPKKKGINGWTGEPKRKYYEFRKWDTDIFSGG
;
A
#
# COMPACT_ATOMS: atom_id res chain seq x y z
N MET A 1 21.88 -5.67 -22.20
CA MET A 1 21.37 -4.29 -22.36
C MET A 1 20.43 -4.01 -21.19
N TRP A 2 20.76 -3.06 -20.33
CA TRP A 2 19.87 -2.58 -19.27
C TRP A 2 19.08 -1.40 -19.83
N THR A 3 17.99 -1.69 -20.54
CA THR A 3 17.07 -0.65 -21.03
C THR A 3 15.97 -0.47 -19.99
N THR A 4 15.92 0.70 -19.36
CA THR A 4 14.81 1.08 -18.47
C THR A 4 13.50 1.27 -19.25
N GLU A 5 13.57 1.40 -20.57
CA GLU A 5 12.40 1.58 -21.45
C GLU A 5 11.74 0.25 -21.86
N SER A 6 11.52 -0.65 -20.90
CA SER A 6 10.77 -1.88 -21.12
C SER A 6 9.77 -2.08 -20.01
N LEU A 7 8.63 -2.73 -20.29
CA LEU A 7 7.61 -3.04 -19.28
C LEU A 7 8.15 -3.84 -18.08
N TRP A 8 9.26 -4.55 -18.25
CA TRP A 8 9.96 -5.21 -17.16
C TRP A 8 10.45 -4.23 -16.09
N PHE A 9 10.76 -2.99 -16.46
CA PHE A 9 11.15 -1.94 -15.54
C PHE A 9 9.98 -1.53 -14.64
N GLU A 10 8.81 -1.22 -15.19
CA GLU A 10 7.61 -0.91 -14.41
C GLU A 10 7.18 -2.10 -13.55
N ILE A 11 7.24 -3.32 -14.10
CA ILE A 11 6.94 -4.53 -13.34
C ILE A 11 7.87 -4.68 -12.13
N ALA A 12 9.18 -4.53 -12.34
CA ALA A 12 10.16 -4.60 -11.26
C ALA A 12 9.92 -3.50 -10.22
N LEU A 13 9.68 -2.27 -10.67
CA LEU A 13 9.49 -1.11 -9.77
C LEU A 13 8.23 -1.27 -8.91
N VAL A 14 7.08 -1.61 -9.50
CA VAL A 14 5.84 -1.87 -8.76
C VAL A 14 6.05 -3.04 -7.79
N SER A 15 6.75 -4.09 -8.22
CA SER A 15 7.02 -5.27 -7.37
C SER A 15 7.89 -4.92 -6.16
N ILE A 16 8.94 -4.11 -6.33
CA ILE A 16 9.79 -3.66 -5.23
C ILE A 16 9.00 -2.78 -4.26
N VAL A 17 8.16 -1.87 -4.75
CA VAL A 17 7.30 -1.02 -3.90
C VAL A 17 6.36 -1.89 -3.05
N TYR A 18 5.69 -2.87 -3.65
CA TYR A 18 4.80 -3.78 -2.91
C TYR A 18 5.55 -4.70 -1.96
N ALA A 19 6.75 -5.17 -2.33
CA ALA A 19 7.59 -5.98 -1.45
C ALA A 19 8.01 -5.18 -0.20
N LEU A 20 8.55 -3.96 -0.38
CA LEU A 20 8.92 -3.07 0.71
C LEU A 20 7.70 -2.70 1.56
N GLY A 21 6.58 -2.36 0.93
CA GLY A 21 5.33 -2.05 1.64
C GLY A 21 4.84 -3.22 2.49
N ASN A 22 4.89 -4.46 1.99
CA ASN A 22 4.50 -5.63 2.77
C ASN A 22 5.47 -5.94 3.90
N ILE A 23 6.78 -5.75 3.72
CA ILE A 23 7.79 -5.97 4.75
C ILE A 23 7.65 -4.93 5.88
N LEU A 24 7.53 -3.64 5.53
CA LEU A 24 7.51 -2.55 6.49
C LEU A 24 6.14 -2.34 7.12
N MET A 25 5.07 -2.48 6.34
CA MET A 25 3.70 -2.09 6.71
C MET A 25 2.71 -3.26 6.68
N GLY A 26 3.17 -4.51 6.51
CA GLY A 26 2.29 -5.69 6.37
C GLY A 26 1.35 -5.92 7.55
N HIS A 27 1.73 -5.48 8.75
CA HIS A 27 0.91 -5.56 9.96
C HIS A 27 -0.36 -4.69 9.87
N PHE A 28 -0.35 -3.60 9.10
CA PHE A 28 -1.55 -2.82 8.83
C PHE A 28 -2.57 -3.62 8.02
N GLU A 29 -2.16 -4.66 7.30
CA GLU A 29 -3.10 -5.49 6.55
C GLU A 29 -3.42 -6.83 7.20
N GLU A 30 -2.95 -7.16 8.41
CA GLU A 30 -2.93 -8.52 8.97
C GLU A 30 -4.24 -9.33 8.88
N ARG A 31 -5.43 -8.74 9.09
CA ARG A 31 -6.73 -9.42 8.94
C ARG A 31 -7.37 -9.26 7.54
N THR A 32 -6.72 -8.57 6.62
CA THR A 32 -7.18 -8.45 5.22
C THR A 32 -7.00 -9.78 4.49
N PRO A 33 -8.02 -10.31 3.80
CA PRO A 33 -7.90 -11.54 3.01
C PRO A 33 -6.74 -11.48 2.02
N ARG A 34 -5.94 -12.55 1.95
CA ARG A 34 -4.73 -12.60 1.10
C ARG A 34 -5.03 -12.30 -0.37
N ILE A 35 -6.17 -12.81 -0.88
CA ILE A 35 -6.61 -12.57 -2.26
C ILE A 35 -6.83 -11.08 -2.56
N ARG A 36 -7.33 -10.29 -1.58
CA ARG A 36 -7.50 -8.84 -1.76
C ARG A 36 -6.15 -8.13 -1.82
N ARG A 37 -5.13 -8.61 -1.10
CA ARG A 37 -3.78 -8.02 -1.13
C ARG A 37 -3.08 -8.30 -2.45
N VAL A 38 -3.14 -9.55 -2.91
CA VAL A 38 -2.62 -9.96 -4.22
C VAL A 38 -3.37 -9.24 -5.36
N GLY A 39 -4.69 -9.10 -5.24
CA GLY A 39 -5.51 -8.35 -6.19
C GLY A 39 -5.10 -6.87 -6.32
N LYS A 40 -4.80 -6.18 -5.20
CA LYS A 40 -4.28 -4.79 -5.26
C LYS A 40 -2.98 -4.71 -6.05
N TYR A 41 -2.04 -5.63 -5.80
CA TYR A 41 -0.77 -5.69 -6.52
C TYR A 41 -0.97 -5.83 -8.04
N PHE A 42 -1.71 -6.85 -8.48
CA PHE A 42 -1.96 -7.05 -9.91
C PHE A 42 -2.76 -5.91 -10.54
N LEU A 43 -3.72 -5.33 -9.81
CA LEU A 43 -4.47 -4.17 -10.30
C LEU A 43 -3.56 -2.98 -10.52
N THR A 44 -2.70 -2.63 -9.56
CA THR A 44 -1.73 -1.55 -9.73
C THR A 44 -0.75 -1.86 -10.87
N LEU A 45 -0.27 -3.10 -10.96
CA LEU A 45 0.64 -3.53 -12.03
C LEU A 45 0.03 -3.31 -13.42
N ILE A 46 -1.21 -3.78 -13.62
CA ILE A 46 -1.94 -3.65 -14.89
C ILE A 46 -2.19 -2.18 -15.21
N ILE A 47 -2.60 -1.37 -14.23
CA ILE A 47 -2.85 0.06 -14.44
C ILE A 47 -1.57 0.78 -14.85
N ILE A 48 -0.46 0.57 -14.12
CA ILE A 48 0.80 1.27 -14.41
C ILE A 48 1.41 0.82 -15.74
N CYS A 49 1.41 -0.49 -16.03
CA CYS A 49 1.86 -0.97 -17.34
C CYS A 49 0.97 -0.45 -18.47
N GLY A 50 -0.34 -0.43 -18.28
CA GLY A 50 -1.29 0.13 -19.26
C GLY A 50 -1.07 1.62 -19.51
N ILE A 51 -0.83 2.41 -18.47
CA ILE A 51 -0.47 3.83 -18.62
C ILE A 51 0.86 3.97 -19.37
N SER A 52 1.86 3.13 -19.08
CA SER A 52 3.16 3.18 -19.76
C SER A 52 3.01 2.91 -21.26
N VAL A 53 2.20 1.92 -21.64
CA VAL A 53 1.91 1.61 -23.05
C VAL A 53 1.16 2.73 -23.76
N LEU A 54 0.18 3.36 -23.10
CA LEU A 54 -0.72 4.33 -23.75
C LEU A 54 -0.19 5.77 -23.74
N PHE A 55 0.53 6.16 -22.68
CA PHE A 55 0.93 7.54 -22.41
C PHE A 55 2.44 7.69 -22.18
N GLY A 56 3.19 6.60 -22.25
CA GLY A 56 4.63 6.57 -22.04
C GLY A 56 5.05 6.40 -20.58
N GLN A 57 6.30 5.97 -20.40
CA GLN A 57 6.88 5.63 -19.11
C GLN A 57 6.86 6.79 -18.10
N ILE A 58 7.19 8.02 -18.52
CA ILE A 58 7.24 9.18 -17.61
C ILE A 58 5.89 9.40 -16.93
N VAL A 59 4.79 9.30 -17.68
CA VAL A 59 3.43 9.47 -17.15
C VAL A 59 3.11 8.34 -16.16
N ALA A 60 3.45 7.09 -16.49
CA ALA A 60 3.27 5.96 -15.59
C ALA A 60 4.03 6.12 -14.27
N LEU A 61 5.28 6.61 -14.31
CA LEU A 61 6.09 6.84 -13.11
C LEU A 61 5.56 8.00 -12.25
N ILE A 62 5.07 9.08 -12.86
CA ILE A 62 4.39 10.16 -12.13
C ILE A 62 3.14 9.60 -11.43
N CYS A 63 2.31 8.83 -12.14
CA CYS A 63 1.12 8.20 -11.57
C CYS A 63 1.47 7.25 -10.42
N LEU A 64 2.50 6.41 -10.56
CA LEU A 64 2.96 5.50 -9.51
C LEU A 64 3.46 6.30 -8.29
N SER A 65 4.28 7.32 -8.51
CA SER A 65 4.82 8.17 -7.44
C SER A 65 3.71 8.92 -6.70
N ALA A 66 2.63 9.28 -7.39
CA ALA A 66 1.48 9.94 -6.78
C ALA A 66 0.77 9.07 -5.71
N LEU A 67 0.91 7.73 -5.78
CA LEU A 67 0.37 6.82 -4.76
C LEU A 67 1.09 6.91 -3.41
N ILE A 68 2.26 7.56 -3.35
CA ILE A 68 2.99 7.80 -2.10
C ILE A 68 2.29 8.86 -1.26
N PHE A 69 1.69 9.89 -1.88
CA PHE A 69 1.00 10.96 -1.15
C PHE A 69 -0.11 10.47 -0.20
N PRO A 70 -1.06 9.62 -0.61
CA PRO A 70 -2.07 9.10 0.31
C PRO A 70 -1.44 8.25 1.42
N MET A 71 -0.36 7.51 1.14
CA MET A 71 0.37 6.76 2.17
C MET A 71 0.95 7.70 3.23
N ILE A 72 1.71 8.72 2.81
CA ILE A 72 2.28 9.72 3.72
C ILE A 72 1.19 10.46 4.50
N PHE A 73 0.11 10.85 3.84
CA PHE A 73 -0.99 11.55 4.51
C PHE A 73 -1.68 10.67 5.56
N ILE A 74 -1.99 9.42 5.21
CA ILE A 74 -2.68 8.49 6.11
C ILE A 74 -1.80 8.16 7.32
N HIS A 75 -0.54 7.79 7.09
CA HIS A 75 0.38 7.35 8.12
C HIS A 75 0.99 8.52 8.91
N GLY A 76 1.34 9.62 8.24
CA GLY A 76 1.97 10.78 8.89
C GLY A 76 0.99 11.69 9.62
N TYR A 77 -0.25 11.80 9.15
CA TYR A 77 -1.22 12.77 9.69
C TYR A 77 -2.54 12.16 10.13
N TYR A 78 -3.24 11.43 9.25
CA TYR A 78 -4.62 11.04 9.53
C TYR A 78 -4.73 10.04 10.69
N LEU A 79 -3.95 8.95 10.67
CA LEU A 79 -3.96 7.97 11.75
C LEU A 79 -3.53 8.61 13.08
N PRO A 80 -2.40 9.33 13.19
CA PRO A 80 -1.98 9.90 14.46
C PRO A 80 -2.92 11.00 14.95
N LYS A 81 -3.25 11.97 14.09
CA LYS A 81 -3.96 13.19 14.51
C LYS A 81 -5.46 13.01 14.63
N LYS A 82 -6.08 12.23 13.74
CA LYS A 82 -7.55 12.07 13.70
C LYS A 82 -8.04 10.81 14.38
N LYS A 83 -7.22 9.75 14.45
CA LYS A 83 -7.62 8.47 15.05
C LYS A 83 -6.90 8.17 16.36
N GLY A 84 -5.83 8.89 16.69
CA GLY A 84 -4.99 8.57 17.84
C GLY A 84 -4.34 7.18 17.71
N ILE A 85 -4.03 6.80 16.46
CA ILE A 85 -3.36 5.55 16.10
C ILE A 85 -1.98 5.93 15.56
N ASN A 86 -0.93 5.32 16.10
CA ASN A 86 0.42 5.47 15.59
C ASN A 86 0.48 5.02 14.13
N GLY A 87 0.86 5.91 13.23
CA GLY A 87 0.89 5.64 11.80
C GLY A 87 2.05 4.76 11.34
N TRP A 88 2.99 4.42 12.22
CA TRP A 88 4.05 3.47 11.92
C TRP A 88 3.77 2.07 12.49
N THR A 89 3.22 1.96 13.70
CA THR A 89 3.00 0.67 14.39
C THR A 89 1.54 0.18 14.36
N GLY A 90 0.59 1.07 14.09
CA GLY A 90 -0.84 0.78 14.18
C GLY A 90 -1.36 0.65 15.62
N GLU A 91 -0.63 1.14 16.62
CA GLU A 91 -1.04 1.10 18.02
C GLU A 91 -1.83 2.35 18.47
N PRO A 92 -2.78 2.25 19.41
CA PRO A 92 -3.25 1.02 20.07
C PRO A 92 -4.04 0.11 19.11
N LYS A 93 -3.73 -1.21 19.14
CA LYS A 93 -4.28 -2.17 18.17
C LYS A 93 -5.81 -2.22 18.17
N ARG A 94 -6.45 -2.12 19.34
CA ARG A 94 -7.92 -2.06 19.44
C ARG A 94 -8.53 -0.94 18.59
N LYS A 95 -8.03 0.30 18.70
CA LYS A 95 -8.51 1.43 17.89
C LYS A 95 -8.27 1.21 16.40
N TYR A 96 -7.15 0.57 16.05
CA TYR A 96 -6.88 0.24 14.66
C TYR A 96 -7.84 -0.80 14.09
N TYR A 97 -8.15 -1.83 14.87
CA TYR A 97 -9.14 -2.84 14.50
C TYR A 97 -10.54 -2.24 14.34
N GLU A 98 -10.96 -1.39 15.28
CA GLU A 98 -12.22 -0.64 15.19
C GLU A 98 -12.26 0.24 13.92
N PHE A 99 -11.17 0.98 13.64
CA PHE A 99 -11.05 1.78 12.42
C PHE A 99 -11.14 0.95 11.14
N ARG A 100 -10.55 -0.25 11.15
CA ARG A 100 -10.58 -1.20 10.03
C ARG A 100 -11.86 -2.03 9.96
N LYS A 101 -12.75 -1.90 10.94
CA LYS A 101 -13.97 -2.70 11.09
C LYS A 101 -13.64 -4.20 11.14
N TRP A 102 -12.58 -4.54 11.86
CA TRP A 102 -12.20 -5.91 12.18
C TRP A 102 -12.74 -6.32 13.54
N ASP A 103 -12.80 -7.62 13.78
CA ASP A 103 -13.23 -8.21 15.05
C ASP A 103 -12.32 -7.79 16.21
N THR A 104 -12.91 -7.17 17.24
CA THR A 104 -12.23 -6.65 18.42
C THR A 104 -12.34 -7.54 19.65
N ASP A 105 -13.07 -8.67 19.56
CA ASP A 105 -13.34 -9.55 20.71
C ASP A 105 -12.06 -10.15 21.29
N ILE A 106 -10.99 -10.24 20.49
CA ILE A 106 -9.65 -10.61 20.95
C ILE A 106 -9.08 -9.69 22.05
N PHE A 107 -9.69 -8.53 22.29
CA PHE A 107 -9.28 -7.57 23.33
C PHE A 107 -10.22 -7.52 24.54
N SER A 108 -11.32 -8.28 24.57
CA SER A 108 -12.34 -8.19 25.64
C SER A 108 -12.03 -9.03 26.89
N GLY A 109 -11.00 -9.88 26.86
CA GLY A 109 -10.62 -10.78 27.95
C GLY A 109 -9.34 -10.42 28.70
N GLY A 110 -8.88 -9.17 28.62
CA GLY A 110 -7.66 -8.67 29.28
C GLY A 110 -7.92 -7.49 30.20
#